data_AF-A0A353Q573-F1
#
_entry.id   AF-A0A353Q573-F1
#
_cell.length_a   1.000
_cell.length_b   1.000
_cell.length_c   1.000
_cell.angle_alpha   90.00
_cell.angle_beta   90.00
_cell.angle_gamma   90.00
#
_symmetry.space_group_name_H-M   'P 1'
#
loop_
_entity.id
_entity.type
_entity.pdbx_description
1 polymer ?
#
loop_
_entity_poly.entity_id
_entity_poly.type
_entity_poly.pdbx_seq_one_letter_code
_entity_poly.pdbx_strand_id
1 'polypeptide(L)'
;MNIKLIYLFCLAFCLPLFGGAQELPIVPKPLHAQVKGGDIALKNGLRIYLDPDAQLNKLYISSIFYELGIQTSFTSKSDADLVVKLNEKASPSNEGYRLTIGNKHKNRITAEASTKNGLLYALQSLRQIIKNDQGKFSVPVCTIEDEPAFPWRAFMLDESRHFHGMHVVKGLLDEMARLKLNIFHWHLVDDPGWRIEIKQYPELTTIGSKRDFSHKQVAEEWDKLYPNRKMFYTQDEISEIVRYAADRGIQIMPEIEVPGHASAAIYAYPWLGSSSRSQGYGVWGDLYNVTDPKVEEFLHHVLDEVIALFPSKLVHIGGDEANYTHWQNNPEIVAFMKENNIPTFSDLQVWSINRFSRYLSAKGVRMMGWNEITGDNIRGEEHMQASRSEQLAPGTIVHFWDGDISLVNKAIEKGYDVVNSNRHFTYLDYGYDRISLQQAYSFDPIPEGLKKEDEPKILGLGCQMWGEYTPNTARVYYQTFPRIAAYAESGWTSRENKDYEDFIHRFRNLKTLWMDKGFLKDQPHE
;
A
#
# COMPACT_ATOMS: atom_id res chain seq x y z
N MET A 1 18.63 -56.23 65.55
CA MET A 1 17.29 -55.66 65.28
C MET A 1 17.49 -54.46 64.37
N ASN A 2 16.91 -54.53 63.19
CA ASN A 2 17.09 -53.70 61.98
C ASN A 2 17.52 -52.23 62.15
N ILE A 3 18.70 -51.88 61.63
CA ILE A 3 19.09 -50.51 61.31
C ILE A 3 18.88 -50.34 59.80
N LYS A 4 17.89 -49.52 59.42
CA LYS A 4 17.57 -49.18 58.02
C LYS A 4 18.67 -48.28 57.45
N LEU A 5 19.28 -48.73 56.36
CA LEU A 5 20.17 -47.98 55.49
C LEU A 5 19.31 -47.06 54.60
N ILE A 6 19.44 -45.74 54.75
CA ILE A 6 18.82 -44.76 53.85
C ILE A 6 19.92 -44.25 52.91
N TYR A 7 19.88 -44.70 51.64
CA TYR A 7 20.67 -44.12 50.57
C TYR A 7 19.97 -42.83 50.09
N LEU A 8 20.58 -41.68 50.35
CA LEU A 8 20.14 -40.40 49.81
C LEU A 8 20.78 -40.21 48.42
N PHE A 9 20.02 -40.50 47.37
CA PHE A 9 20.43 -40.26 45.99
C PHE A 9 20.17 -38.78 45.65
N CYS A 10 21.22 -37.94 45.68
CA CYS A 10 21.13 -36.56 45.19
C CYS A 10 21.15 -36.58 43.66
N LEU A 11 19.97 -36.61 43.04
CA LEU A 11 19.79 -36.27 41.62
C LEU A 11 19.91 -34.75 41.47
N ALA A 12 21.09 -34.29 41.05
CA ALA A 12 21.27 -32.93 40.55
C ALA A 12 20.53 -32.81 39.19
N PHE A 13 19.31 -32.28 39.21
CA PHE A 13 18.63 -31.82 38.00
C PHE A 13 19.38 -30.58 37.49
N CYS A 14 20.28 -30.77 36.53
CA CYS A 14 20.72 -29.69 35.65
C CYS A 14 19.54 -29.37 34.73
N LEU A 15 18.67 -28.46 35.16
CA LEU A 15 17.74 -27.79 34.26
C LEU A 15 18.59 -27.03 33.23
N PRO A 16 18.46 -27.28 31.92
CA PRO A 16 19.01 -26.37 30.94
C PRO A 16 18.29 -25.03 31.16
N LEU A 17 19.03 -24.03 31.61
CA LEU A 17 18.63 -22.63 31.47
C LEU A 17 18.52 -22.38 29.96
N PHE A 18 17.34 -22.62 29.40
CA PHE A 18 16.94 -21.97 28.17
C PHE A 18 16.88 -20.48 28.50
N GLY A 19 18.02 -19.79 28.35
CA GLY A 19 18.02 -18.35 28.26
C GLY A 19 17.18 -18.00 27.05
N GLY A 20 15.94 -17.58 27.28
CA GLY A 20 15.07 -17.10 26.21
C GLY A 20 15.85 -16.03 25.44
N ALA A 21 16.02 -16.24 24.14
CA ALA A 21 16.54 -15.18 23.28
C ALA A 21 15.61 -13.99 23.48
N GLN A 22 16.16 -12.85 23.92
CA GLN A 22 15.35 -11.65 24.07
C GLN A 22 14.88 -11.23 22.69
N GLU A 23 13.59 -11.40 22.41
CA GLU A 23 13.00 -11.00 21.15
C GLU A 23 12.93 -9.47 21.05
N LEU A 24 13.25 -8.94 19.87
CA LEU A 24 13.21 -7.50 19.60
C LEU A 24 11.78 -7.10 19.24
N PRO A 25 11.25 -5.97 19.76
CA PRO A 25 9.87 -5.52 19.51
C PRO A 25 9.75 -4.84 18.15
N ILE A 26 10.09 -5.57 17.07
CA ILE A 26 10.07 -5.06 15.70
C ILE A 26 8.85 -5.63 14.98
N VAL A 27 8.05 -4.74 14.41
CA VAL A 27 6.98 -5.04 13.46
C VAL A 27 7.28 -4.29 12.16
N PRO A 28 7.39 -4.97 11.01
CA PRO A 28 7.40 -6.42 10.83
C PRO A 28 8.61 -7.17 11.42
N LYS A 29 8.44 -8.46 11.72
CA LYS A 29 9.45 -9.38 12.26
C LYS A 29 10.64 -9.49 11.29
N PRO A 30 11.88 -9.30 11.76
CA PRO A 30 13.04 -9.49 10.92
C PRO A 30 13.26 -10.96 10.55
N LEU A 31 13.81 -11.21 9.36
CA LEU A 31 14.22 -12.55 8.93
C LEU A 31 15.18 -13.22 9.93
N HIS A 32 16.19 -12.49 10.40
CA HIS A 32 17.11 -12.96 11.43
C HIS A 32 17.52 -11.83 12.38
N ALA A 33 17.36 -12.06 13.69
CA ALA A 33 17.81 -11.16 14.74
C ALA A 33 18.53 -11.93 15.84
N GLN A 34 19.73 -11.48 16.21
CA GLN A 34 20.53 -12.08 17.27
C GLN A 34 20.95 -11.03 18.30
N VAL A 35 20.40 -11.12 19.51
CA VAL A 35 20.83 -10.31 20.66
C VAL A 35 22.08 -10.94 21.29
N LYS A 36 23.14 -10.15 21.48
CA LYS A 36 24.49 -10.60 21.86
C LYS A 36 24.98 -10.09 23.21
N GLY A 37 24.17 -9.31 23.95
CA GLY A 37 24.57 -8.75 25.23
C GLY A 37 23.57 -7.74 25.79
N GLY A 38 24.02 -6.86 26.69
CA GLY A 38 23.23 -5.78 27.26
C GLY A 38 23.00 -4.60 26.31
N ASP A 39 22.64 -3.44 26.85
CA ASP A 39 22.33 -2.26 26.05
C ASP A 39 23.51 -1.26 25.97
N ILE A 40 23.57 -0.51 24.86
CA ILE A 40 24.41 0.68 24.70
C ILE A 40 23.58 1.92 25.02
N ALA A 41 24.04 2.75 25.95
CA ALA A 41 23.38 4.02 26.28
C ALA A 41 23.67 5.11 25.23
N LEU A 42 22.63 5.84 24.81
CA LEU A 42 22.69 6.97 23.88
C LEU A 42 22.67 8.29 24.67
N LYS A 43 23.81 8.67 25.26
CA LYS A 43 23.88 9.72 26.30
C LYS A 43 23.77 11.17 25.79
N ASN A 44 24.17 11.46 24.55
CA ASN A 44 24.36 12.83 24.05
C ASN A 44 23.71 13.03 22.66
N GLY A 45 22.51 12.49 22.45
CA GLY A 45 21.93 12.41 21.11
C GLY A 45 22.68 11.41 20.22
N LEU A 46 22.51 11.55 18.90
CA LEU A 46 23.08 10.64 17.91
C LEU A 46 23.86 11.40 16.83
N ARG A 47 25.17 11.16 16.72
CA ARG A 47 25.98 11.68 15.62
C ARG A 47 25.93 10.69 14.46
N ILE A 48 25.46 11.15 13.31
CA ILE A 48 25.13 10.30 12.17
C ILE A 48 26.09 10.59 11.02
N TYR A 49 26.66 9.54 10.45
CA TYR A 49 27.24 9.57 9.12
C TYR A 49 26.23 8.98 8.13
N LEU A 50 25.91 9.74 7.09
CA LEU A 50 25.19 9.26 5.92
C LEU A 50 26.15 9.20 4.75
N ASP A 51 26.19 8.06 4.10
CA ASP A 51 26.89 7.89 2.84
C ASP A 51 26.31 8.81 1.75
N PRO A 52 27.10 9.72 1.16
CA PRO A 52 26.61 10.66 0.15
C PRO A 52 25.96 9.97 -1.05
N ASP A 53 26.46 8.80 -1.44
CA ASP A 53 25.98 8.05 -2.61
C ASP A 53 24.59 7.45 -2.39
N ALA A 54 24.17 7.27 -1.13
CA ALA A 54 22.84 6.78 -0.78
C ALA A 54 21.73 7.84 -1.02
N GLN A 55 22.09 9.12 -1.18
CA GLN A 55 21.15 10.23 -1.40
C GLN A 55 19.98 10.26 -0.39
N LEU A 56 20.30 9.98 0.88
CA LEU A 56 19.34 10.01 1.97
C LEU A 56 19.02 11.45 2.38
N ASN A 57 17.72 11.73 2.55
CA ASN A 57 17.26 13.05 2.99
C ASN A 57 17.56 13.25 4.48
N LYS A 58 18.49 14.16 4.79
CA LYS A 58 18.92 14.46 6.16
C LYS A 58 17.77 14.87 7.08
N LEU A 59 16.81 15.66 6.59
CA LEU A 59 15.68 16.12 7.40
C LEU A 59 14.78 14.95 7.78
N TYR A 60 14.51 14.04 6.85
CA TYR A 60 13.75 12.83 7.13
C TYR A 60 14.50 11.90 8.10
N ILE A 61 15.81 11.69 7.93
CA ILE A 61 16.58 10.87 8.87
C ILE A 61 16.54 11.48 10.27
N SER A 62 16.71 12.79 10.39
CA SER A 62 16.57 13.49 11.67
C SER A 62 15.18 13.34 12.27
N SER A 63 14.10 13.37 11.47
CA SER A 63 12.73 13.25 11.97
C SER A 63 12.43 11.88 12.57
N ILE A 64 13.03 10.80 12.07
CA ILE A 64 12.88 9.43 12.62
C ILE A 64 13.26 9.40 14.11
N PHE A 65 14.38 10.03 14.46
CA PHE A 65 14.91 10.05 15.82
C PHE A 65 14.32 11.17 16.67
N TYR A 66 13.96 12.29 16.05
CA TYR A 66 13.28 13.39 16.73
C TYR A 66 11.93 12.94 17.32
N GLU A 67 11.19 12.06 16.63
CA GLU A 67 9.95 11.47 17.18
C GLU A 67 10.19 10.68 18.47
N LEU A 68 11.40 10.11 18.64
CA LEU A 68 11.79 9.44 19.88
C LEU A 68 12.28 10.42 20.97
N GLY A 69 12.41 11.72 20.66
CA GLY A 69 13.02 12.72 21.53
C GLY A 69 14.56 12.78 21.45
N ILE A 70 15.17 12.15 20.44
CA ILE A 70 16.62 12.09 20.26
C ILE A 70 17.09 13.18 19.30
N GLN A 71 17.97 14.06 19.78
CA GLN A 71 18.64 15.06 18.94
C GLN A 71 19.69 14.40 18.04
N THR A 72 19.78 14.86 16.79
CA THR A 72 20.72 14.32 15.79
C THR A 72 21.64 15.40 15.26
N SER A 73 22.85 15.01 14.90
CA SER A 73 23.80 15.87 14.17
C SER A 73 24.54 15.04 13.13
N PHE A 74 24.98 15.66 12.03
CA PHE A 74 25.70 14.96 10.96
C PHE A 74 27.21 15.18 11.10
N THR A 75 28.00 14.12 10.95
CA THR A 75 29.46 14.16 11.16
C THR A 75 30.22 13.23 10.20
N SER A 76 31.55 13.21 10.34
CA SER A 76 32.44 12.30 9.62
C SER A 76 32.23 10.84 10.06
N LYS A 77 32.58 9.88 9.19
CA LYS A 77 32.43 8.44 9.49
C LYS A 77 33.24 7.99 10.72
N SER A 78 34.39 8.60 10.98
CA SER A 78 35.24 8.25 12.14
C SER A 78 34.59 8.62 13.47
N ASP A 79 33.85 9.73 13.49
CA ASP A 79 33.26 10.32 14.70
C ASP A 79 31.80 9.94 14.93
N ALA A 80 31.17 9.26 13.96
CA ALA A 80 29.77 8.88 14.04
C ALA A 80 29.50 7.74 15.04
N ASP A 81 28.35 7.88 15.71
CA ASP A 81 27.72 6.87 16.55
C ASP A 81 26.87 5.91 15.69
N LEU A 82 26.17 6.47 14.68
CA LEU A 82 25.43 5.74 13.65
C LEU A 82 26.08 5.96 12.27
N VAL A 83 26.50 4.87 11.63
CA VAL A 83 27.00 4.87 10.25
C VAL A 83 25.96 4.22 9.35
N VAL A 84 25.40 4.98 8.42
CA VAL A 84 24.45 4.49 7.40
C VAL A 84 25.17 4.52 6.05
N LYS A 85 25.40 3.36 5.43
CA LYS A 85 26.23 3.28 4.21
C LYS A 85 25.81 2.20 3.23
N LEU A 86 26.03 2.46 1.94
CA LEU A 86 25.83 1.44 0.93
C LEU A 86 26.88 0.33 1.06
N ASN A 87 26.45 -0.91 0.83
CA ASN A 87 27.28 -2.10 0.79
C ASN A 87 26.54 -3.20 0.02
N GLU A 88 26.98 -3.49 -1.21
CA GLU A 88 26.41 -4.53 -2.07
C GLU A 88 26.43 -5.94 -1.44
N LYS A 89 27.31 -6.17 -0.46
CA LYS A 89 27.43 -7.47 0.24
C LYS A 89 26.52 -7.58 1.46
N ALA A 90 25.70 -6.57 1.75
CA ALA A 90 24.84 -6.56 2.94
C ALA A 90 23.69 -7.58 2.84
N SER A 91 23.03 -7.65 1.69
CA SER A 91 21.97 -8.62 1.35
C SER A 91 21.92 -8.79 -0.19
N PRO A 92 21.53 -9.97 -0.70
CA PRO A 92 21.24 -10.18 -2.12
C PRO A 92 19.96 -9.47 -2.61
N SER A 93 19.04 -9.11 -1.70
CA SER A 93 17.82 -8.37 -2.02
C SER A 93 18.09 -6.87 -2.16
N ASN A 94 17.40 -6.22 -3.10
CA ASN A 94 17.47 -4.76 -3.28
C ASN A 94 16.87 -4.00 -2.09
N GLU A 95 16.00 -4.62 -1.30
CA GLU A 95 15.38 -4.01 -0.11
C GLU A 95 15.97 -4.57 1.19
N GLY A 96 16.89 -5.53 1.10
CA GLY A 96 17.51 -6.16 2.26
C GLY A 96 18.58 -5.29 2.91
N TYR A 97 18.80 -5.50 4.21
CA TYR A 97 19.75 -4.74 5.00
C TYR A 97 20.39 -5.56 6.12
N ARG A 98 21.48 -5.01 6.65
CA ARG A 98 22.16 -5.48 7.86
C ARG A 98 22.30 -4.34 8.85
N LEU A 99 21.81 -4.54 10.07
CA LEU A 99 21.98 -3.62 11.19
C LEU A 99 22.84 -4.29 12.26
N THR A 100 23.96 -3.67 12.62
CA THR A 100 24.87 -4.16 13.67
C THR A 100 25.02 -3.11 14.76
N ILE A 101 24.70 -3.47 15.99
CA ILE A 101 24.82 -2.62 17.18
C ILE A 101 25.85 -3.23 18.12
N GLY A 102 26.95 -2.50 18.33
CA GLY A 102 28.07 -2.95 19.13
C GLY A 102 28.96 -3.96 18.41
N ASN A 103 30.28 -3.80 18.52
CA ASN A 103 31.25 -4.83 18.17
C ASN A 103 32.33 -4.93 19.26
N LYS A 104 33.20 -5.93 19.20
CA LYS A 104 34.26 -6.19 20.22
C LYS A 104 35.19 -5.00 20.51
N HIS A 105 35.18 -3.93 19.72
CA HIS A 105 36.16 -2.83 19.79
C HIS A 105 35.55 -1.41 19.89
N LYS A 106 34.27 -1.19 19.54
CA LYS A 106 33.55 0.09 19.68
C LYS A 106 32.04 -0.09 19.88
N ASN A 107 31.45 0.75 20.73
CA ASN A 107 30.00 0.92 20.88
C ASN A 107 29.43 1.76 19.72
N ARG A 108 29.34 1.17 18.52
CA ARG A 108 28.86 1.84 17.29
C ARG A 108 27.65 1.10 16.69
N ILE A 109 26.76 1.85 16.07
CA ILE A 109 25.64 1.36 15.26
C ILE A 109 26.02 1.47 13.78
N THR A 110 25.83 0.41 13.00
CA THR A 110 26.11 0.39 11.56
C THR A 110 24.91 -0.19 10.82
N ALA A 111 24.33 0.59 9.90
CA ALA A 111 23.29 0.17 8.96
C ALA A 111 23.90 0.07 7.56
N GLU A 112 23.75 -1.09 6.91
CA GLU A 112 24.31 -1.40 5.60
C GLU A 112 23.24 -2.01 4.70
N ALA A 113 23.19 -1.60 3.44
CA ALA A 113 22.30 -2.19 2.43
C ALA A 113 22.85 -1.93 1.02
N SER A 114 22.38 -2.69 0.03
CA SER A 114 22.73 -2.50 -1.38
C SER A 114 22.09 -1.25 -1.99
N THR A 115 20.95 -0.80 -1.44
CA THR A 115 20.20 0.36 -1.96
C THR A 115 19.76 1.33 -0.85
N LYS A 116 19.26 2.51 -1.28
CA LYS A 116 18.62 3.49 -0.41
C LYS A 116 17.47 2.89 0.41
N ASN A 117 16.61 2.05 -0.19
CA ASN A 117 15.43 1.51 0.51
C ASN A 117 15.82 0.56 1.64
N GLY A 118 16.80 -0.32 1.43
CA GLY A 118 17.31 -1.17 2.52
C GLY A 118 17.88 -0.34 3.68
N LEU A 119 18.57 0.78 3.40
CA LEU A 119 19.04 1.69 4.46
C LEU A 119 17.88 2.34 5.22
N LEU A 120 16.82 2.76 4.51
CA LEU A 120 15.63 3.32 5.15
C LEU A 120 14.99 2.28 6.08
N TYR A 121 14.83 1.03 5.63
CA TYR A 121 14.28 -0.06 6.46
C TYR A 121 15.15 -0.42 7.66
N ALA A 122 16.48 -0.38 7.53
CA ALA A 122 17.39 -0.54 8.65
C ALA A 122 17.14 0.52 9.75
N LEU A 123 16.87 1.77 9.36
CA LEU A 123 16.53 2.84 10.29
C LEU A 123 15.14 2.66 10.91
N GLN A 124 14.18 2.07 10.19
CA GLN A 124 12.87 1.71 10.75
C GLN A 124 12.93 0.55 11.73
N SER A 125 13.88 -0.37 11.59
CA SER A 125 14.12 -1.38 12.63
C SER A 125 14.88 -0.79 13.81
N LEU A 126 15.90 0.05 13.57
CA LEU A 126 16.67 0.71 14.63
C LEU A 126 15.76 1.54 15.55
N ARG A 127 14.85 2.33 14.99
CA ARG A 127 13.94 3.17 15.80
C ARG A 127 13.02 2.36 16.71
N GLN A 128 12.66 1.12 16.33
CA GLN A 128 11.72 0.28 17.09
C GLN A 128 12.42 -0.40 18.28
N ILE A 129 13.73 -0.61 18.20
CA ILE A 129 14.53 -1.26 19.25
C ILE A 129 15.20 -0.28 20.21
N ILE A 130 15.19 1.03 19.90
CA ILE A 130 15.63 2.05 20.84
C ILE A 130 14.64 2.08 22.01
N LYS A 131 15.16 1.85 23.22
CA LYS A 131 14.42 1.93 24.47
C LYS A 131 14.49 3.36 25.00
N ASN A 132 13.39 3.81 25.58
CA ASN A 132 13.29 5.08 26.29
C ASN A 132 12.81 4.82 27.72
N ASP A 133 13.71 4.92 28.68
CA ASP A 133 13.38 4.85 30.11
C ASP A 133 13.46 6.26 30.72
N GLN A 134 12.32 6.95 30.77
CA GLN A 134 12.20 8.30 31.35
C GLN A 134 13.22 9.31 30.77
N GLY A 135 13.42 9.30 29.46
CA GLY A 135 14.38 10.16 28.75
C GLY A 135 15.80 9.60 28.70
N LYS A 136 16.06 8.42 29.27
CA LYS A 136 17.33 7.69 29.10
C LYS A 136 17.19 6.72 27.94
N PHE A 137 17.90 7.02 26.87
CA PHE A 137 17.86 6.21 25.66
C PHE A 137 18.92 5.12 25.68
N SER A 138 18.54 3.90 25.30
CA SER A 138 19.47 2.79 25.11
C SER A 138 19.07 1.93 23.91
N VAL A 139 20.00 1.15 23.37
CA VAL A 139 19.76 0.21 22.26
C VAL A 139 20.41 -1.14 22.57
N PRO A 140 19.71 -2.27 22.38
CA PRO A 140 20.29 -3.59 22.64
C PRO A 140 21.45 -3.90 21.68
N VAL A 141 22.51 -4.54 22.18
CA VAL A 141 23.60 -5.06 21.36
C VAL A 141 23.09 -6.25 20.56
N CYS A 142 22.89 -6.06 19.26
CA CYS A 142 22.36 -7.10 18.38
C CYS A 142 22.90 -7.01 16.94
N THR A 143 22.61 -8.05 16.17
CA THR A 143 22.78 -8.07 14.72
C THR A 143 21.44 -8.46 14.11
N ILE A 144 20.99 -7.69 13.13
CA ILE A 144 19.77 -7.93 12.35
C ILE A 144 20.17 -8.07 10.89
N GLU A 145 19.68 -9.12 10.24
CA GLU A 145 19.78 -9.38 8.81
C GLU A 145 18.37 -9.61 8.32
N ASP A 146 17.92 -8.82 7.36
CA ASP A 146 16.49 -8.71 7.09
C ASP A 146 16.21 -8.27 5.66
N GLU A 147 15.13 -8.78 5.10
CA GLU A 147 14.66 -8.52 3.74
C GLU A 147 13.17 -8.89 3.63
N PRO A 148 12.41 -8.26 2.74
CA PRO A 148 10.99 -8.54 2.60
C PRO A 148 10.72 -9.87 1.89
N ALA A 149 9.69 -10.60 2.31
CA ALA A 149 9.16 -11.77 1.62
C ALA A 149 8.57 -11.42 0.23
N PHE A 150 7.94 -10.25 0.10
CA PHE A 150 7.33 -9.80 -1.15
C PHE A 150 7.84 -8.41 -1.55
N PRO A 151 8.16 -8.17 -2.84
CA PRO A 151 8.57 -6.85 -3.32
C PRO A 151 7.44 -5.83 -3.37
N TRP A 152 6.17 -6.24 -3.32
CA TRP A 152 5.02 -5.35 -3.39
C TRP A 152 4.20 -5.38 -2.09
N ARG A 153 4.20 -4.25 -1.36
CA ARG A 153 3.55 -4.13 -0.05
C ARG A 153 2.75 -2.82 -0.01
N ALA A 154 1.51 -2.90 -0.49
CA ALA A 154 0.69 -1.74 -0.75
C ALA A 154 -0.34 -1.43 0.35
N PHE A 155 -0.56 -0.14 0.56
CA PHE A 155 -1.74 0.40 1.23
C PHE A 155 -2.46 1.31 0.26
N MET A 156 -3.77 1.11 0.10
CA MET A 156 -4.63 1.96 -0.73
C MET A 156 -5.47 2.87 0.16
N LEU A 157 -5.54 4.15 -0.21
CA LEU A 157 -6.49 5.10 0.35
C LEU A 157 -7.41 5.64 -0.75
N ASP A 158 -8.71 5.51 -0.51
CA ASP A 158 -9.75 6.18 -1.28
C ASP A 158 -9.93 7.62 -0.80
N GLU A 159 -9.56 8.57 -1.65
CA GLU A 159 -9.82 10.00 -1.45
C GLU A 159 -11.03 10.48 -2.28
N SER A 160 -11.54 9.62 -3.16
CA SER A 160 -12.66 9.93 -4.04
C SER A 160 -13.98 9.97 -3.27
N ARG A 161 -14.31 8.90 -2.53
CA ARG A 161 -15.60 8.81 -1.81
C ARG A 161 -15.69 9.85 -0.69
N HIS A 162 -14.61 10.03 0.07
CA HIS A 162 -14.44 11.12 1.04
C HIS A 162 -13.01 11.68 0.98
N PHE A 163 -12.88 13.01 0.89
CA PHE A 163 -11.58 13.66 0.82
C PHE A 163 -10.99 13.97 2.20
N HIS A 164 -9.81 13.45 2.49
CA HIS A 164 -9.03 13.62 3.73
C HIS A 164 -7.86 14.59 3.58
N GLY A 165 -7.30 14.69 2.37
CA GLY A 165 -6.31 15.70 2.03
C GLY A 165 -4.89 15.44 2.54
N MET A 166 -3.99 16.35 2.17
CA MET A 166 -2.53 16.15 2.21
C MET A 166 -1.96 15.83 3.59
N HIS A 167 -2.49 16.44 4.65
CA HIS A 167 -2.00 16.20 6.01
C HIS A 167 -2.22 14.74 6.44
N VAL A 168 -3.40 14.18 6.12
CA VAL A 168 -3.74 12.80 6.45
C VAL A 168 -2.89 11.83 5.62
N VAL A 169 -2.78 12.07 4.32
CA VAL A 169 -1.93 11.25 3.42
C VAL A 169 -0.49 11.19 3.92
N LYS A 170 0.11 12.34 4.29
CA LYS A 170 1.48 12.37 4.83
C LYS A 170 1.62 11.60 6.15
N GLY A 171 0.64 11.70 7.05
CA GLY A 171 0.62 10.94 8.30
C GLY A 171 0.54 9.43 8.06
N LEU A 172 -0.25 8.98 7.07
CA LEU A 172 -0.30 7.57 6.68
C LEU A 172 1.02 7.12 6.02
N LEU A 173 1.64 7.94 5.18
CA LEU A 173 2.96 7.65 4.60
C LEU A 173 4.07 7.51 5.66
N ASP A 174 4.02 8.27 6.75
CA ASP A 174 4.93 8.09 7.88
C ASP A 174 4.80 6.70 8.53
N GLU A 175 3.57 6.22 8.70
CA GLU A 175 3.30 4.90 9.30
C GLU A 175 3.54 3.76 8.32
N MET A 176 3.25 3.94 7.04
CA MET A 176 3.67 3.02 5.98
C MET A 176 5.19 2.82 6.00
N ALA A 177 5.96 3.91 6.09
CA ALA A 177 7.41 3.84 6.16
C ALA A 177 7.86 3.08 7.41
N ARG A 178 7.30 3.38 8.59
CA ARG A 178 7.58 2.68 9.85
C ARG A 178 7.36 1.17 9.74
N LEU A 179 6.30 0.79 9.03
CA LEU A 179 5.89 -0.58 8.77
C LEU A 179 6.55 -1.22 7.54
N LYS A 180 7.46 -0.51 6.86
CA LYS A 180 8.17 -0.98 5.66
C LYS A 180 7.26 -1.32 4.46
N LEU A 181 6.07 -0.72 4.40
CA LEU A 181 5.22 -0.71 3.21
C LEU A 181 5.86 0.22 2.15
N ASN A 182 5.74 -0.12 0.86
CA ASN A 182 6.51 0.54 -0.20
C ASN A 182 5.69 1.07 -1.38
N ILE A 183 4.41 0.69 -1.50
CA ILE A 183 3.51 1.24 -2.52
C ILE A 183 2.33 1.94 -1.85
N PHE A 184 2.13 3.22 -2.14
CA PHE A 184 0.90 3.92 -1.81
C PHE A 184 0.01 3.96 -3.05
N HIS A 185 -1.05 3.15 -3.02
CA HIS A 185 -2.07 3.12 -4.07
C HIS A 185 -3.07 4.23 -3.78
N TRP A 186 -3.10 5.24 -4.64
CA TRP A 186 -3.88 6.44 -4.40
C TRP A 186 -5.12 6.46 -5.30
N HIS A 187 -6.25 6.05 -4.72
CA HIS A 187 -7.54 6.03 -5.40
C HIS A 187 -8.13 7.45 -5.41
N LEU A 188 -7.95 8.15 -6.52
CA LEU A 188 -8.12 9.60 -6.64
C LEU A 188 -9.41 10.01 -7.36
N VAL A 189 -10.08 9.08 -8.05
CA VAL A 189 -11.25 9.39 -8.87
C VAL A 189 -12.24 8.25 -8.77
N ASP A 190 -13.53 8.56 -8.70
CA ASP A 190 -14.64 7.60 -8.72
C ASP A 190 -15.96 8.35 -9.00
N ASP A 191 -17.11 7.67 -8.93
CA ASP A 191 -18.43 8.28 -9.12
C ASP A 191 -18.71 9.50 -8.19
N PRO A 192 -18.38 9.46 -6.88
CA PRO A 192 -18.62 10.56 -5.97
C PRO A 192 -17.57 11.67 -6.01
N GLY A 193 -16.49 11.57 -6.81
CA GLY A 193 -15.46 12.59 -6.73
C GLY A 193 -14.32 12.47 -7.73
N TRP A 194 -13.82 13.62 -8.15
CA TRP A 194 -12.55 13.72 -8.87
C TRP A 194 -11.56 14.57 -8.07
N ARG A 195 -10.42 13.99 -7.66
CA ARG A 195 -9.54 14.58 -6.64
C ARG A 195 -8.19 15.06 -7.15
N ILE A 196 -7.93 15.02 -8.46
CA ILE A 196 -6.64 15.39 -9.03
C ILE A 196 -6.78 16.54 -10.03
N GLU A 197 -5.96 17.57 -9.91
CA GLU A 197 -5.94 18.65 -10.89
C GLU A 197 -5.36 18.19 -12.23
N ILE A 198 -6.17 18.30 -13.29
CA ILE A 198 -5.76 18.16 -14.69
C ILE A 198 -5.91 19.55 -15.31
N LYS A 199 -4.78 20.21 -15.62
CA LYS A 199 -4.78 21.62 -16.05
C LYS A 199 -5.53 21.81 -17.36
N GLN A 200 -5.48 20.83 -18.25
CA GLN A 200 -6.19 20.88 -19.52
C GLN A 200 -7.72 20.76 -19.36
N TYR A 201 -8.19 20.15 -18.28
CA TYR A 201 -9.61 19.90 -18.00
C TYR A 201 -10.02 20.40 -16.61
N PRO A 202 -10.06 21.74 -16.40
CA PRO A 202 -10.27 22.33 -15.08
C PRO A 202 -11.62 22.00 -14.46
N GLU A 203 -12.65 21.66 -15.26
CA GLU A 203 -13.98 21.33 -14.72
C GLU A 203 -13.97 20.01 -13.94
N LEU A 204 -12.99 19.12 -14.17
CA LEU A 204 -12.82 17.92 -13.35
C LEU A 204 -12.66 18.26 -11.87
N THR A 205 -11.98 19.36 -11.53
CA THR A 205 -11.87 19.80 -10.14
C THR A 205 -12.86 20.90 -9.78
N THR A 206 -13.13 21.88 -10.64
CA THR A 206 -14.07 22.96 -10.28
C THR A 206 -15.53 22.51 -10.18
N ILE A 207 -15.87 21.37 -10.81
CA ILE A 207 -17.18 20.71 -10.75
C ILE A 207 -17.05 19.32 -10.13
N GLY A 208 -16.23 18.44 -10.72
CA GLY A 208 -16.16 17.02 -10.35
C GLY A 208 -15.66 16.75 -8.93
N SER A 209 -14.94 17.67 -8.30
CA SER A 209 -14.46 17.50 -6.92
C SER A 209 -15.46 17.86 -5.84
N LYS A 210 -16.65 18.37 -6.14
CA LYS A 210 -17.52 18.98 -5.10
C LYS A 210 -18.43 17.98 -4.36
N ARG A 211 -18.31 16.69 -4.67
CA ARG A 211 -19.17 15.62 -4.16
C ARG A 211 -18.47 14.85 -3.00
N ASP A 212 -19.19 14.06 -2.22
CA ASP A 212 -18.88 13.35 -0.94
C ASP A 212 -19.81 12.13 -0.52
N PHE A 213 -19.97 11.01 -1.21
CA PHE A 213 -20.90 9.90 -0.82
C PHE A 213 -22.39 10.19 -0.41
N SER A 214 -22.86 11.42 -0.19
CA SER A 214 -24.27 11.76 0.08
C SER A 214 -25.20 11.46 -1.12
N HIS A 215 -24.62 10.98 -2.23
CA HIS A 215 -25.20 10.99 -3.58
C HIS A 215 -25.59 9.63 -4.16
N LYS A 216 -26.36 8.87 -3.37
CA LYS A 216 -27.53 8.29 -4.04
C LYS A 216 -28.46 9.39 -4.60
N GLN A 217 -28.32 10.67 -4.18
CA GLN A 217 -28.83 11.89 -4.83
C GLN A 217 -27.88 13.10 -4.69
N VAL A 218 -27.63 13.88 -5.75
CA VAL A 218 -26.90 15.16 -5.67
C VAL A 218 -27.73 16.14 -4.86
N ALA A 219 -27.34 16.43 -3.61
CA ALA A 219 -27.99 17.47 -2.82
C ALA A 219 -27.28 18.81 -3.06
N GLU A 220 -28.01 19.81 -3.57
CA GLU A 220 -27.54 21.23 -3.65
C GLU A 220 -27.10 21.78 -2.29
N GLU A 221 -27.45 21.11 -1.20
CA GLU A 221 -27.12 21.49 0.16
C GLU A 221 -25.67 21.21 0.54
N TRP A 222 -24.97 20.28 -0.12
CA TRP A 222 -23.59 19.94 0.26
C TRP A 222 -22.62 21.11 0.09
N ASP A 223 -22.69 21.77 -1.08
CA ASP A 223 -21.93 23.00 -1.35
C ASP A 223 -22.32 24.13 -0.37
N LYS A 224 -23.55 24.13 0.16
CA LYS A 224 -23.98 25.09 1.20
C LYS A 224 -23.42 24.75 2.58
N LEU A 225 -23.22 23.46 2.88
CA LEU A 225 -22.65 22.98 4.15
C LEU A 225 -21.13 23.20 4.20
N TYR A 226 -20.42 23.07 3.06
CA TYR A 226 -18.96 23.18 2.98
C TYR A 226 -18.47 24.10 1.84
N PRO A 227 -18.95 25.36 1.75
CA PRO A 227 -18.78 26.22 0.57
C PRO A 227 -17.33 26.56 0.21
N ASN A 228 -16.41 26.42 1.18
CA ASN A 228 -15.01 26.80 1.04
C ASN A 228 -14.04 25.61 1.16
N ARG A 229 -14.55 24.37 1.24
CA ARG A 229 -13.66 23.21 1.39
C ARG A 229 -13.10 22.80 0.04
N LYS A 230 -11.79 22.96 -0.14
CA LYS A 230 -11.06 22.36 -1.27
C LYS A 230 -11.04 20.84 -1.09
N MET A 231 -11.52 20.11 -2.10
CA MET A 231 -11.68 18.65 -2.07
C MET A 231 -10.96 17.95 -3.23
N PHE A 232 -9.81 18.49 -3.63
CA PHE A 232 -8.92 17.92 -4.63
C PHE A 232 -7.48 18.34 -4.29
N TYR A 233 -6.51 17.67 -4.91
CA TYR A 233 -5.11 18.03 -4.88
C TYR A 233 -4.73 18.79 -6.15
N THR A 234 -4.06 19.92 -5.94
CA THR A 234 -3.33 20.60 -7.01
C THR A 234 -2.10 19.77 -7.40
N GLN A 235 -1.58 20.03 -8.59
CA GLN A 235 -0.35 19.37 -9.06
C GLN A 235 0.86 19.67 -8.16
N ASP A 236 0.91 20.85 -7.55
CA ASP A 236 1.98 21.23 -6.61
C ASP A 236 1.89 20.42 -5.31
N GLU A 237 0.69 20.23 -4.75
CA GLU A 237 0.47 19.38 -3.57
C GLU A 237 0.82 17.93 -3.86
N ILE A 238 0.42 17.40 -5.04
CA ILE A 238 0.80 16.05 -5.47
C ILE A 238 2.33 15.93 -5.57
N SER A 239 2.99 16.88 -6.23
CA SER A 239 4.46 16.89 -6.37
C SER A 239 5.15 16.91 -5.01
N GLU A 240 4.62 17.66 -4.04
CA GLU A 240 5.12 17.67 -2.68
C GLU A 240 4.91 16.32 -1.96
N ILE A 241 3.73 15.70 -2.10
CA ILE A 241 3.42 14.40 -1.51
C ILE A 241 4.29 13.29 -2.14
N VAL A 242 4.48 13.31 -3.45
CA VAL A 242 5.37 12.38 -4.19
C VAL A 242 6.80 12.49 -3.66
N ARG A 243 7.34 13.69 -3.52
CA ARG A 243 8.68 13.89 -2.92
C ARG A 243 8.73 13.41 -1.48
N TYR A 244 7.68 13.68 -0.70
CA TYR A 244 7.58 13.26 0.70
C TYR A 244 7.56 11.72 0.85
N ALA A 245 6.86 11.01 -0.04
CA ALA A 245 6.85 9.56 -0.13
C ALA A 245 8.22 9.00 -0.58
N ALA A 246 8.87 9.63 -1.57
CA ALA A 246 10.19 9.21 -2.06
C ALA A 246 11.31 9.36 -1.00
N ASP A 247 11.22 10.36 -0.13
CA ASP A 247 12.12 10.50 1.04
C ASP A 247 11.98 9.31 2.01
N ARG A 248 10.81 8.65 2.02
CA ARG A 248 10.46 7.47 2.83
C ARG A 248 10.64 6.14 2.12
N GLY A 249 11.09 6.14 0.86
CA GLY A 249 11.22 4.92 0.07
C GLY A 249 9.89 4.33 -0.39
N ILE A 250 8.83 5.16 -0.45
CA ILE A 250 7.50 4.77 -0.89
C ILE A 250 7.27 5.29 -2.31
N GLN A 251 6.84 4.42 -3.22
CA GLN A 251 6.36 4.80 -4.54
C GLN A 251 4.85 5.07 -4.46
N ILE A 252 4.37 6.06 -5.21
CA ILE A 252 2.94 6.33 -5.33
C ILE A 252 2.45 5.80 -6.66
N MET A 253 1.40 4.98 -6.63
CA MET A 253 0.66 4.52 -7.80
C MET A 253 -0.69 5.24 -7.83
N PRO A 254 -0.90 6.23 -8.71
CA PRO A 254 -2.21 6.84 -8.89
C PRO A 254 -3.17 5.87 -9.56
N GLU A 255 -4.46 6.00 -9.23
CA GLU A 255 -5.54 5.32 -9.93
C GLU A 255 -6.44 6.32 -10.66
N ILE A 256 -6.70 6.03 -11.93
CA ILE A 256 -7.67 6.73 -12.78
C ILE A 256 -8.65 5.70 -13.35
N GLU A 257 -9.88 5.70 -12.82
CA GLU A 257 -10.94 4.75 -13.17
C GLU A 257 -11.36 4.82 -14.64
N VAL A 258 -11.30 3.68 -15.34
CA VAL A 258 -11.81 3.48 -16.70
C VAL A 258 -12.26 2.00 -16.88
N PRO A 259 -13.43 1.71 -17.49
CA PRO A 259 -14.41 2.63 -18.06
C PRO A 259 -15.53 3.04 -17.11
N GLY A 260 -15.66 2.35 -15.97
CA GLY A 260 -16.65 2.60 -14.92
C GLY A 260 -16.19 3.65 -13.92
N HIS A 261 -16.94 3.79 -12.83
CA HIS A 261 -16.62 4.70 -11.72
C HIS A 261 -16.27 6.13 -12.19
N ALA A 262 -16.95 6.59 -13.24
CA ALA A 262 -16.58 7.78 -14.00
C ALA A 262 -17.55 8.96 -13.79
N SER A 263 -18.56 8.83 -12.93
CA SER A 263 -19.65 9.81 -12.84
C SER A 263 -19.18 11.21 -12.52
N ALA A 264 -18.11 11.40 -11.72
CA ALA A 264 -17.58 12.72 -11.42
C ALA A 264 -17.02 13.43 -12.67
N ALA A 265 -16.28 12.70 -13.50
CA ALA A 265 -15.72 13.21 -14.74
C ALA A 265 -16.81 13.46 -15.79
N ILE A 266 -17.75 12.52 -15.94
CA ILE A 266 -18.88 12.63 -16.86
C ILE A 266 -19.81 13.78 -16.44
N TYR A 267 -19.99 14.01 -15.14
CA TYR A 267 -20.77 15.16 -14.68
C TYR A 267 -20.10 16.50 -15.02
N ALA A 268 -18.77 16.59 -14.90
CA ALA A 268 -18.02 17.76 -15.35
C ALA A 268 -18.09 17.94 -16.87
N TYR A 269 -18.01 16.85 -17.62
CA TYR A 269 -18.03 16.84 -19.09
C TYR A 269 -19.01 15.77 -19.63
N PRO A 270 -20.30 16.08 -19.77
CA PRO A 270 -21.33 15.08 -20.14
C PRO A 270 -21.07 14.35 -21.47
N TRP A 271 -20.32 14.94 -22.38
CA TRP A 271 -19.96 14.33 -23.66
C TRP A 271 -19.04 13.11 -23.53
N LEU A 272 -18.43 12.89 -22.35
CA LEU A 272 -17.59 11.72 -22.05
C LEU A 272 -18.40 10.43 -21.88
N GLY A 273 -19.64 10.52 -21.40
CA GLY A 273 -20.44 9.36 -21.00
C GLY A 273 -21.24 8.74 -22.15
N SER A 274 -21.50 7.44 -22.05
CA SER A 274 -22.34 6.70 -22.99
C SER A 274 -23.79 7.20 -22.97
N SER A 275 -24.38 7.33 -21.79
CA SER A 275 -25.75 7.77 -21.61
C SER A 275 -25.84 9.29 -21.55
N SER A 276 -24.92 9.92 -20.82
CA SER A 276 -24.88 11.35 -20.57
C SER A 276 -24.74 12.20 -21.81
N ARG A 277 -23.98 11.76 -22.81
CA ARG A 277 -23.78 12.52 -24.05
C ARG A 277 -25.09 12.83 -24.75
N SER A 278 -26.01 11.87 -24.77
CA SER A 278 -27.34 12.03 -25.38
C SER A 278 -28.32 12.84 -24.53
N GLN A 279 -28.17 12.80 -23.20
CA GLN A 279 -29.06 13.45 -22.26
C GLN A 279 -28.66 14.90 -21.95
N GLY A 280 -27.40 15.26 -22.21
CA GLY A 280 -26.85 16.59 -21.95
C GLY A 280 -26.56 16.87 -20.47
N TYR A 281 -26.66 15.86 -19.60
CA TYR A 281 -26.32 15.94 -18.18
C TYR A 281 -25.69 14.63 -17.66
N GLY A 282 -24.97 14.70 -16.54
CA GLY A 282 -24.30 13.55 -15.92
C GLY A 282 -25.27 12.52 -15.35
N VAL A 283 -25.13 11.26 -15.74
CA VAL A 283 -25.88 10.10 -15.27
C VAL A 283 -25.00 9.30 -14.32
N TRP A 284 -25.53 8.96 -13.13
CA TRP A 284 -24.77 8.19 -12.15
C TRP A 284 -24.56 6.74 -12.62
N GLY A 285 -23.33 6.23 -12.43
CA GLY A 285 -22.90 4.91 -12.87
C GLY A 285 -22.71 4.79 -14.39
N ASP A 286 -22.80 5.90 -15.12
CA ASP A 286 -22.55 5.90 -16.57
C ASP A 286 -21.10 5.53 -16.87
N LEU A 287 -20.89 4.92 -18.02
CA LEU A 287 -19.57 4.51 -18.48
C LEU A 287 -19.01 5.52 -19.47
N TYR A 288 -17.69 5.68 -19.51
CA TYR A 288 -17.06 6.38 -20.63
C TYR A 288 -17.48 5.76 -21.97
N ASN A 289 -17.77 6.60 -22.97
CA ASN A 289 -17.94 6.12 -24.34
C ASN A 289 -16.57 5.83 -24.96
N VAL A 290 -16.01 4.66 -24.63
CA VAL A 290 -14.69 4.20 -25.08
C VAL A 290 -14.57 4.00 -26.60
N THR A 291 -15.67 4.09 -27.34
CA THR A 291 -15.69 3.97 -28.81
C THR A 291 -15.50 5.32 -29.51
N ASP A 292 -15.62 6.45 -28.79
CA ASP A 292 -15.44 7.78 -29.35
C ASP A 292 -13.96 8.20 -29.28
N PRO A 293 -13.30 8.50 -30.42
CA PRO A 293 -11.92 8.96 -30.43
C PRO A 293 -11.65 10.21 -29.59
N LYS A 294 -12.64 11.10 -29.39
CA LYS A 294 -12.49 12.29 -28.54
C LYS A 294 -12.42 11.93 -27.05
N VAL A 295 -13.12 10.88 -26.63
CA VAL A 295 -13.07 10.40 -25.25
C VAL A 295 -11.73 9.73 -25.00
N GLU A 296 -11.23 8.96 -25.96
CA GLU A 296 -9.89 8.39 -25.90
C GLU A 296 -8.81 9.49 -25.83
N GLU A 297 -8.91 10.53 -26.66
CA GLU A 297 -7.99 11.68 -26.62
C GLU A 297 -8.01 12.39 -25.26
N PHE A 298 -9.20 12.59 -24.67
CA PHE A 298 -9.33 13.12 -23.31
C PHE A 298 -8.60 12.26 -22.28
N LEU A 299 -8.80 10.94 -22.31
CA LEU A 299 -8.15 10.02 -21.38
C LEU A 299 -6.63 10.02 -21.57
N HIS A 300 -6.13 10.11 -22.80
CA HIS A 300 -4.69 10.26 -23.07
C HIS A 300 -4.10 11.55 -22.49
N HIS A 301 -4.79 12.67 -22.63
CA HIS A 301 -4.36 13.95 -22.04
C HIS A 301 -4.35 13.89 -20.50
N VAL A 302 -5.38 13.31 -19.87
CA VAL A 302 -5.40 13.06 -18.42
C VAL A 302 -4.20 12.20 -18.01
N LEU A 303 -3.98 11.07 -18.69
CA LEU A 303 -2.87 10.16 -18.40
C LEU A 303 -1.52 10.86 -18.59
N ASP A 304 -1.36 11.75 -19.56
CA ASP A 304 -0.11 12.49 -19.77
C ASP A 304 0.23 13.39 -18.59
N GLU A 305 -0.76 14.13 -18.05
CA GLU A 305 -0.55 14.93 -16.85
C GLU A 305 -0.28 14.05 -15.62
N VAL A 306 -0.98 12.92 -15.47
CA VAL A 306 -0.75 11.95 -14.38
C VAL A 306 0.67 11.37 -14.45
N ILE A 307 1.11 10.89 -15.61
CA ILE A 307 2.45 10.30 -15.79
C ILE A 307 3.55 11.32 -15.50
N ALA A 308 3.33 12.60 -15.79
CA ALA A 308 4.28 13.66 -15.47
C ALA A 308 4.41 13.90 -13.95
N LEU A 309 3.33 13.71 -13.19
CA LEU A 309 3.29 13.92 -11.72
C LEU A 309 3.88 12.75 -10.94
N PHE A 310 3.74 11.51 -11.44
CA PHE A 310 4.08 10.30 -10.70
C PHE A 310 5.30 9.56 -11.31
N PRO A 311 6.50 9.66 -10.69
CA PRO A 311 7.74 9.07 -11.22
C PRO A 311 7.83 7.55 -11.05
N SER A 312 6.86 6.92 -10.36
CA SER A 312 6.83 5.47 -10.10
C SER A 312 6.78 4.62 -11.36
N LYS A 313 6.33 5.20 -12.49
CA LYS A 313 6.05 4.47 -13.74
C LYS A 313 5.04 3.34 -13.55
N LEU A 314 4.11 3.54 -12.61
CA LEU A 314 2.98 2.66 -12.32
C LEU A 314 1.70 3.51 -12.39
N VAL A 315 0.67 3.01 -13.07
CA VAL A 315 -0.66 3.63 -13.08
C VAL A 315 -1.70 2.51 -12.96
N HIS A 316 -2.61 2.66 -12.01
CA HIS A 316 -3.80 1.84 -11.92
C HIS A 316 -4.91 2.46 -12.77
N ILE A 317 -5.61 1.65 -13.56
CA ILE A 317 -6.70 2.12 -14.44
C ILE A 317 -8.10 1.73 -13.94
N GLY A 318 -8.16 1.15 -12.74
CA GLY A 318 -9.38 0.60 -12.17
C GLY A 318 -9.88 -0.58 -13.00
N GLY A 319 -11.10 -0.46 -13.52
CA GLY A 319 -11.71 -1.39 -14.46
C GLY A 319 -12.66 -2.39 -13.81
N ASP A 320 -13.01 -2.19 -12.56
CA ASP A 320 -13.98 -2.95 -11.80
C ASP A 320 -15.43 -2.52 -12.11
N GLU A 321 -16.36 -3.44 -11.78
CA GLU A 321 -17.81 -3.22 -11.68
C GLU A 321 -18.51 -2.49 -12.85
N ALA A 322 -17.94 -2.52 -14.06
CA ALA A 322 -18.48 -1.81 -15.22
C ALA A 322 -19.91 -2.28 -15.58
N ASN A 323 -20.91 -1.41 -15.36
CA ASN A 323 -22.30 -1.69 -15.71
C ASN A 323 -22.56 -1.50 -17.22
N TYR A 324 -22.40 -2.59 -17.99
CA TYR A 324 -22.56 -2.55 -19.45
C TYR A 324 -23.96 -2.17 -19.95
N THR A 325 -24.97 -2.05 -19.09
CA THR A 325 -26.31 -1.56 -19.46
C THR A 325 -26.23 -0.19 -20.16
N HIS A 326 -25.30 0.67 -19.75
CA HIS A 326 -25.08 1.99 -20.36
C HIS A 326 -24.56 1.90 -21.80
N TRP A 327 -23.75 0.88 -22.12
CA TRP A 327 -23.29 0.61 -23.48
C TRP A 327 -24.33 -0.13 -24.32
N GLN A 328 -25.05 -1.09 -23.72
CA GLN A 328 -26.13 -1.84 -24.35
C GLN A 328 -27.24 -0.93 -24.90
N ASN A 329 -27.55 0.12 -24.15
CA ASN A 329 -28.59 1.09 -24.50
C ASN A 329 -28.09 2.21 -25.43
N ASN A 330 -26.82 2.20 -25.84
CA ASN A 330 -26.27 3.19 -26.76
C ASN A 330 -26.13 2.62 -28.18
N PRO A 331 -26.95 3.09 -29.16
CA PRO A 331 -26.92 2.57 -30.53
C PRO A 331 -25.59 2.76 -31.26
N GLU A 332 -24.83 3.83 -30.96
CA GLU A 332 -23.53 4.10 -31.59
C GLU A 332 -22.51 3.04 -31.16
N ILE A 333 -22.47 2.70 -29.87
CA ILE A 333 -21.58 1.67 -29.33
C ILE A 333 -21.94 0.29 -29.88
N VAL A 334 -23.24 -0.04 -29.93
CA VAL A 334 -23.70 -1.32 -30.50
C VAL A 334 -23.36 -1.43 -32.00
N ALA A 335 -23.45 -0.33 -32.75
CA ALA A 335 -23.02 -0.30 -34.15
C ALA A 335 -21.51 -0.49 -34.28
N PHE A 336 -20.71 0.23 -33.48
CA PHE A 336 -19.27 0.10 -33.43
C PHE A 336 -18.81 -1.34 -33.15
N MET A 337 -19.42 -2.01 -32.15
CA MET A 337 -19.11 -3.39 -31.83
C MET A 337 -19.38 -4.34 -33.00
N LYS A 338 -20.49 -4.14 -33.74
CA LYS A 338 -20.79 -4.94 -34.94
C LYS A 338 -19.79 -4.71 -36.06
N GLU A 339 -19.45 -3.44 -36.33
CA GLU A 339 -18.49 -3.07 -37.37
C GLU A 339 -17.08 -3.61 -37.08
N ASN A 340 -16.69 -3.67 -35.80
CA ASN A 340 -15.38 -4.12 -35.36
C ASN A 340 -15.34 -5.59 -34.91
N ASN A 341 -16.44 -6.33 -35.08
CA ASN A 341 -16.56 -7.74 -34.68
C ASN A 341 -16.24 -8.02 -33.18
N ILE A 342 -16.62 -7.10 -32.30
CA ILE A 342 -16.44 -7.25 -30.84
C ILE A 342 -17.66 -8.01 -30.27
N PRO A 343 -17.49 -9.25 -29.78
CA PRO A 343 -18.64 -10.14 -29.55
C PRO A 343 -19.36 -9.91 -28.22
N THR A 344 -18.69 -9.36 -27.21
CA THR A 344 -19.28 -9.08 -25.90
C THR A 344 -18.85 -7.70 -25.39
N PHE A 345 -19.60 -7.12 -24.45
CA PHE A 345 -19.20 -5.86 -23.82
C PHE A 345 -17.97 -6.01 -22.93
N SER A 346 -17.71 -7.21 -22.41
CA SER A 346 -16.44 -7.52 -21.75
C SER A 346 -15.28 -7.49 -22.75
N ASP A 347 -15.46 -8.01 -23.97
CA ASP A 347 -14.47 -7.82 -25.05
C ASP A 347 -14.27 -6.35 -25.41
N LEU A 348 -15.32 -5.50 -25.37
CA LEU A 348 -15.18 -4.05 -25.57
C LEU A 348 -14.35 -3.39 -24.46
N GLN A 349 -14.55 -3.81 -23.19
CA GLN A 349 -13.75 -3.34 -22.08
C GLN A 349 -12.28 -3.77 -22.23
N VAL A 350 -11.99 -5.06 -22.47
CA VAL A 350 -10.62 -5.54 -22.68
C VAL A 350 -9.97 -4.86 -23.88
N TRP A 351 -10.72 -4.67 -24.98
CA TRP A 351 -10.28 -3.92 -26.16
C TRP A 351 -9.84 -2.49 -25.80
N SER A 352 -10.63 -1.78 -25.00
CA SER A 352 -10.31 -0.42 -24.56
C SER A 352 -9.10 -0.39 -23.62
N ILE A 353 -9.07 -1.28 -22.63
CA ILE A 353 -7.96 -1.43 -21.69
C ILE A 353 -6.63 -1.71 -22.41
N ASN A 354 -6.66 -2.54 -23.46
CA ASN A 354 -5.48 -2.80 -24.27
C ASN A 354 -4.92 -1.56 -24.97
N ARG A 355 -5.78 -0.62 -25.36
CA ARG A 355 -5.33 0.65 -25.95
C ARG A 355 -4.62 1.51 -24.90
N PHE A 356 -5.18 1.62 -23.69
CA PHE A 356 -4.52 2.32 -22.59
C PHE A 356 -3.22 1.64 -22.18
N SER A 357 -3.18 0.32 -22.10
CA SER A 357 -1.96 -0.42 -21.77
C SER A 357 -0.86 -0.16 -22.79
N ARG A 358 -1.17 -0.18 -24.10
CA ARG A 358 -0.21 0.17 -25.16
C ARG A 358 0.25 1.62 -25.05
N TYR A 359 -0.68 2.55 -24.77
CA TYR A 359 -0.37 3.97 -24.59
C TYR A 359 0.60 4.20 -23.42
N LEU A 360 0.31 3.60 -22.26
CA LEU A 360 1.17 3.64 -21.07
C LEU A 360 2.53 2.98 -21.33
N SER A 361 2.53 1.79 -21.94
CA SER A 361 3.74 1.04 -22.28
C SER A 361 4.68 1.84 -23.20
N ALA A 362 4.14 2.55 -24.20
CA ALA A 362 4.90 3.43 -25.09
C ALA A 362 5.60 4.59 -24.34
N LYS A 363 5.16 4.92 -23.12
CA LYS A 363 5.77 5.91 -22.22
C LYS A 363 6.62 5.30 -21.11
N GLY A 364 6.87 3.99 -21.19
CA GLY A 364 7.60 3.23 -20.18
C GLY A 364 6.85 3.12 -18.84
N VAL A 365 5.53 3.17 -18.87
CA VAL A 365 4.66 3.05 -17.69
C VAL A 365 3.99 1.69 -17.70
N ARG A 366 4.05 0.99 -16.57
CA ARG A 366 3.42 -0.30 -16.38
C ARG A 366 2.01 -0.12 -15.83
N MET A 367 1.04 -0.75 -16.48
CA MET A 367 -0.38 -0.68 -16.13
C MET A 367 -0.75 -1.75 -15.09
N MET A 368 -1.66 -1.39 -14.19
CA MET A 368 -2.35 -2.28 -13.27
C MET A 368 -3.86 -2.03 -13.32
N GLY A 369 -4.68 -3.03 -13.04
CA GLY A 369 -6.14 -2.90 -12.97
C GLY A 369 -6.77 -4.04 -12.18
N TRP A 370 -7.99 -3.83 -11.66
CA TRP A 370 -8.78 -4.83 -10.93
C TRP A 370 -9.09 -6.03 -11.82
N ASN A 371 -9.21 -7.24 -11.28
CA ASN A 371 -9.17 -8.45 -12.10
C ASN A 371 -10.25 -8.58 -13.20
N GLU A 372 -11.32 -7.79 -13.16
CA GLU A 372 -12.26 -7.55 -14.26
C GLU A 372 -11.58 -7.11 -15.56
N ILE A 373 -10.42 -6.45 -15.50
CA ILE A 373 -9.64 -6.07 -16.69
C ILE A 373 -9.27 -7.28 -17.56
N THR A 374 -9.26 -8.49 -17.00
CA THR A 374 -9.00 -9.73 -17.73
C THR A 374 -10.15 -10.16 -18.64
N GLY A 375 -11.31 -9.50 -18.53
CA GLY A 375 -12.55 -9.83 -19.22
C GLY A 375 -13.30 -11.01 -18.58
N ASP A 376 -12.92 -11.41 -17.37
CA ASP A 376 -13.58 -12.50 -16.64
C ASP A 376 -14.81 -12.00 -15.88
N ASN A 377 -15.84 -12.85 -15.78
CA ASN A 377 -17.01 -12.58 -14.93
C ASN A 377 -16.66 -13.01 -13.50
N ILE A 378 -16.21 -12.03 -12.71
CA ILE A 378 -15.59 -12.26 -11.39
C ILE A 378 -16.62 -12.70 -10.35
N ARG A 379 -17.86 -12.17 -10.43
CA ARG A 379 -18.88 -12.36 -9.39
C ARG A 379 -20.06 -13.23 -9.83
N GLY A 380 -19.97 -13.86 -11.00
CA GLY A 380 -21.02 -14.71 -11.54
C GLY A 380 -22.28 -13.94 -11.94
N GLU A 381 -22.14 -12.69 -12.37
CA GLU A 381 -23.26 -11.83 -12.75
C GLU A 381 -23.99 -12.38 -13.98
N GLU A 382 -25.28 -12.74 -13.86
CA GLU A 382 -26.06 -13.39 -14.93
C GLU A 382 -26.12 -12.58 -16.25
N HIS A 383 -25.98 -11.26 -16.16
CA HIS A 383 -26.06 -10.34 -17.28
C HIS A 383 -24.68 -10.02 -17.90
N MET A 384 -23.59 -10.49 -17.31
CA MET A 384 -22.23 -10.27 -17.81
C MET A 384 -21.69 -11.51 -18.52
N GLN A 385 -21.34 -11.35 -19.79
CA GLN A 385 -20.65 -12.38 -20.56
C GLN A 385 -19.14 -12.14 -20.48
N ALA A 386 -18.39 -13.16 -20.11
CA ALA A 386 -16.94 -13.12 -20.14
C ALA A 386 -16.42 -12.91 -21.58
N SER A 387 -15.28 -12.22 -21.69
CA SER A 387 -14.56 -12.00 -22.95
C SER A 387 -14.26 -13.32 -23.66
N ARG A 388 -14.45 -13.32 -24.97
CA ARG A 388 -14.32 -14.50 -25.84
C ARG A 388 -13.13 -14.44 -26.79
N SER A 389 -12.54 -13.26 -26.97
CA SER A 389 -11.58 -13.03 -28.06
C SER A 389 -10.37 -12.18 -27.66
N GLU A 390 -10.54 -11.19 -26.79
CA GLU A 390 -9.45 -10.27 -26.44
C GLU A 390 -8.63 -10.77 -25.24
N GLN A 391 -7.33 -10.44 -25.22
CA GLN A 391 -6.42 -10.73 -24.10
C GLN A 391 -5.71 -9.44 -23.69
N LEU A 392 -5.44 -9.27 -22.40
CA LEU A 392 -4.70 -8.12 -21.90
C LEU A 392 -3.28 -8.02 -22.49
N ALA A 393 -2.78 -6.80 -22.59
CA ALA A 393 -1.43 -6.55 -23.07
C ALA A 393 -0.36 -7.14 -22.12
N PRO A 394 0.78 -7.65 -22.65
CA PRO A 394 1.87 -8.18 -21.85
C PRO A 394 2.42 -7.18 -20.84
N GLY A 395 2.84 -7.68 -19.67
CA GLY A 395 3.41 -6.86 -18.60
C GLY A 395 2.38 -6.16 -17.71
N THR A 396 1.09 -6.26 -18.02
CA THR A 396 -0.01 -5.80 -17.15
C THR A 396 0.03 -6.54 -15.80
N ILE A 397 -0.23 -5.82 -14.71
CA ILE A 397 -0.44 -6.39 -13.38
C ILE A 397 -1.95 -6.55 -13.16
N VAL A 398 -2.37 -7.74 -12.74
CA VAL A 398 -3.75 -8.01 -12.34
C VAL A 398 -3.87 -7.81 -10.83
N HIS A 399 -4.71 -6.87 -10.40
CA HIS A 399 -5.04 -6.64 -9.00
C HIS A 399 -6.23 -7.53 -8.62
N PHE A 400 -5.96 -8.63 -7.96
CA PHE A 400 -6.98 -9.61 -7.60
C PHE A 400 -7.68 -9.20 -6.30
N TRP A 401 -8.97 -8.86 -6.37
CA TRP A 401 -9.75 -8.44 -5.20
C TRP A 401 -10.87 -9.41 -4.82
N ASP A 402 -11.41 -10.16 -5.78
CA ASP A 402 -12.51 -11.10 -5.56
C ASP A 402 -12.48 -12.29 -6.52
N GLY A 403 -13.27 -13.31 -6.17
CA GLY A 403 -13.40 -14.57 -6.89
C GLY A 403 -12.51 -15.67 -6.30
N ASP A 404 -12.33 -16.76 -7.05
CA ASP A 404 -11.58 -17.92 -6.60
C ASP A 404 -10.17 -18.03 -7.22
N ILE A 405 -9.38 -18.98 -6.71
CA ILE A 405 -7.99 -19.23 -7.15
C ILE A 405 -7.87 -19.57 -8.64
N SER A 406 -8.94 -20.04 -9.29
CA SER A 406 -8.91 -20.31 -10.74
C SER A 406 -8.69 -19.04 -11.56
N LEU A 407 -9.16 -17.88 -11.08
CA LEU A 407 -8.93 -16.59 -11.75
C LEU A 407 -7.48 -16.14 -11.63
N VAL A 408 -6.86 -16.37 -10.46
CA VAL A 408 -5.43 -16.12 -10.26
C VAL A 408 -4.60 -17.05 -11.14
N ASN A 409 -4.90 -18.35 -11.15
CA ASN A 409 -4.23 -19.33 -12.01
C ASN A 409 -4.36 -18.94 -13.49
N LYS A 410 -5.57 -18.55 -13.94
CA LYS A 410 -5.81 -18.10 -15.31
C LYS A 410 -5.03 -16.84 -15.67
N ALA A 411 -4.91 -15.88 -14.76
CA ALA A 411 -4.10 -14.68 -14.99
C ALA A 411 -2.62 -15.04 -15.15
N ILE A 412 -2.10 -15.95 -14.32
CA ILE A 412 -0.73 -16.44 -14.37
C ILE A 412 -0.45 -17.25 -15.64
N GLU A 413 -1.36 -18.14 -16.03
CA GLU A 413 -1.28 -18.93 -17.27
C GLU A 413 -1.22 -18.03 -18.52
N LYS A 414 -1.93 -16.90 -18.48
CA LYS A 414 -1.86 -15.86 -19.53
C LYS A 414 -0.60 -14.98 -19.44
N GLY A 415 0.25 -15.20 -18.43
CA GLY A 415 1.56 -14.56 -18.27
C GLY A 415 1.58 -13.30 -17.41
N TYR A 416 0.46 -12.90 -16.80
CA TYR A 416 0.38 -11.70 -15.98
C TYR A 416 0.97 -11.92 -14.59
N ASP A 417 1.48 -10.84 -14.01
CA ASP A 417 1.83 -10.83 -12.59
C ASP A 417 0.60 -10.39 -11.78
N VAL A 418 0.49 -10.86 -10.54
CA VAL A 418 -0.69 -10.66 -9.69
C VAL A 418 -0.29 -9.96 -8.40
N VAL A 419 -1.10 -8.99 -7.97
CA VAL A 419 -1.12 -8.47 -6.60
C VAL A 419 -2.39 -8.97 -5.94
N ASN A 420 -2.26 -9.66 -4.81
CA ASN A 420 -3.40 -10.25 -4.11
C ASN A 420 -3.94 -9.29 -3.04
N SER A 421 -5.20 -8.93 -3.20
CA SER A 421 -5.97 -8.06 -2.30
C SER A 421 -7.37 -8.63 -2.08
N ASN A 422 -7.45 -9.94 -1.85
CA ASN A 422 -8.72 -10.60 -1.60
C ASN A 422 -9.52 -9.86 -0.50
N ARG A 423 -10.71 -9.38 -0.85
CA ARG A 423 -11.57 -8.55 -0.01
C ARG A 423 -11.98 -9.21 1.30
N HIS A 424 -12.02 -10.55 1.32
CA HIS A 424 -12.37 -11.30 2.53
C HIS A 424 -11.31 -11.19 3.63
N PHE A 425 -10.12 -10.67 3.30
CA PHE A 425 -9.00 -10.53 4.21
C PHE A 425 -8.43 -9.13 4.28
N THR A 426 -8.52 -8.32 3.22
CA THR A 426 -7.66 -7.12 3.06
C THR A 426 -8.40 -5.79 3.02
N TYR A 427 -9.73 -5.80 3.01
CA TYR A 427 -10.57 -4.60 2.96
C TYR A 427 -10.76 -4.01 4.36
N LEU A 428 -10.03 -2.92 4.64
CA LEU A 428 -10.02 -2.23 5.94
C LEU A 428 -11.35 -1.52 6.23
N ASP A 429 -12.12 -1.16 5.21
CA ASP A 429 -13.46 -0.56 5.38
C ASP A 429 -14.47 -1.54 5.99
N TYR A 430 -14.22 -2.86 5.95
CA TYR A 430 -15.04 -3.84 6.66
C TYR A 430 -14.85 -3.74 8.17
N GLY A 431 -15.94 -4.00 8.91
CA GLY A 431 -15.93 -3.99 10.36
C GLY A 431 -15.00 -5.06 10.97
N TYR A 432 -14.55 -4.82 12.20
CA TYR A 432 -13.69 -5.75 12.94
C TYR A 432 -14.36 -7.08 13.29
N ASP A 433 -15.70 -7.13 13.23
CA ASP A 433 -16.49 -8.36 13.33
C ASP A 433 -16.30 -9.28 12.12
N ARG A 434 -15.95 -8.73 10.96
CA ARG A 434 -15.65 -9.48 9.73
C ARG A 434 -14.16 -9.73 9.56
N ILE A 435 -13.37 -8.67 9.69
CA ILE A 435 -11.91 -8.72 9.56
C ILE A 435 -11.32 -8.16 10.85
N SER A 436 -11.16 -9.05 11.83
CA SER A 436 -10.43 -8.75 13.07
C SER A 436 -8.93 -8.57 12.79
N LEU A 437 -8.16 -8.14 13.79
CA LEU A 437 -6.70 -8.09 13.67
C LEU A 437 -6.10 -9.47 13.36
N GLN A 438 -6.60 -10.53 14.02
CA GLN A 438 -6.17 -11.90 13.77
C GLN A 438 -6.52 -12.38 12.36
N GLN A 439 -7.69 -12.00 11.84
CA GLN A 439 -8.08 -12.33 10.47
C GLN A 439 -7.23 -11.57 9.43
N ALA A 440 -6.92 -10.29 9.68
CA ALA A 440 -5.98 -9.56 8.85
C ALA A 440 -4.58 -10.20 8.89
N TYR A 441 -4.15 -10.68 10.06
CA TYR A 441 -2.88 -11.37 10.25
C TYR A 441 -2.83 -12.73 9.58
N SER A 442 -3.94 -13.46 9.49
CA SER A 442 -3.98 -14.79 8.87
C SER A 442 -3.82 -14.74 7.35
N PHE A 443 -3.99 -13.57 6.73
CA PHE A 443 -3.83 -13.39 5.29
C PHE A 443 -2.43 -13.80 4.81
N ASP A 444 -2.39 -14.56 3.72
CA ASP A 444 -1.18 -14.91 2.98
C ASP A 444 -1.31 -14.34 1.56
N PRO A 445 -0.35 -13.53 1.09
CA PRO A 445 -0.38 -13.05 -0.29
C PRO A 445 -0.38 -14.19 -1.30
N ILE A 446 0.23 -15.34 -1.00
CA ILE A 446 0.14 -16.56 -1.82
C ILE A 446 -1.19 -17.26 -1.50
N PRO A 447 -2.16 -17.30 -2.44
CA PRO A 447 -3.43 -17.95 -2.19
C PRO A 447 -3.26 -19.47 -1.99
N GLU A 448 -4.11 -20.06 -1.16
CA GLU A 448 -4.14 -21.51 -0.97
C GLU A 448 -4.44 -22.23 -2.30
N GLY A 449 -3.69 -23.29 -2.58
CA GLY A 449 -3.84 -24.09 -3.79
C GLY A 449 -3.04 -23.58 -5.00
N LEU A 450 -2.33 -22.45 -4.89
CA LEU A 450 -1.37 -22.04 -5.92
C LEU A 450 -0.20 -23.04 -5.99
N LYS A 451 0.26 -23.36 -7.19
CA LYS A 451 1.44 -24.21 -7.37
C LYS A 451 2.70 -23.44 -6.97
N LYS A 452 3.65 -24.15 -6.37
CA LYS A 452 4.92 -23.56 -5.93
C LYS A 452 5.72 -22.88 -7.06
N GLU A 453 5.64 -23.42 -8.27
CA GLU A 453 6.30 -22.84 -9.46
C GLU A 453 5.70 -21.50 -9.90
N ASP A 454 4.45 -21.23 -9.54
CA ASP A 454 3.70 -20.02 -9.87
C ASP A 454 3.79 -18.94 -8.77
N GLU A 455 4.26 -19.27 -7.56
CA GLU A 455 4.42 -18.31 -6.45
C GLU A 455 5.19 -17.03 -6.84
N PRO A 456 6.27 -17.06 -7.65
CA PRO A 456 6.98 -15.85 -8.08
C PRO A 456 6.15 -14.87 -8.92
N LYS A 457 4.99 -15.30 -9.44
CA LYS A 457 4.04 -14.43 -10.16
C LYS A 457 3.16 -13.61 -9.23
N ILE A 458 3.11 -13.94 -7.95
CA ILE A 458 2.49 -13.11 -6.92
C ILE A 458 3.51 -12.07 -6.47
N LEU A 459 3.34 -10.81 -6.88
CA LEU A 459 4.26 -9.72 -6.50
C LEU A 459 4.15 -9.37 -5.01
N GLY A 460 3.00 -9.66 -4.40
CA GLY A 460 2.72 -9.38 -3.00
C GLY A 460 1.27 -8.99 -2.79
N LEU A 461 1.04 -7.99 -1.94
CA LEU A 461 -0.30 -7.63 -1.47
C LEU A 461 -0.63 -6.14 -1.58
N GLY A 462 -1.92 -5.86 -1.54
CA GLY A 462 -2.46 -4.57 -1.12
C GLY A 462 -3.53 -4.72 -0.05
N CYS A 463 -3.67 -3.73 0.82
CA CYS A 463 -4.82 -3.58 1.72
C CYS A 463 -5.57 -2.28 1.43
N GLN A 464 -6.90 -2.38 1.36
CA GLN A 464 -7.76 -1.35 0.77
C GLN A 464 -8.53 -0.61 1.85
N MET A 465 -8.36 0.70 1.94
CA MET A 465 -9.19 1.57 2.75
C MET A 465 -10.16 2.33 1.84
N TRP A 466 -11.26 1.67 1.47
CA TRP A 466 -12.35 2.28 0.72
C TRP A 466 -13.12 3.30 1.56
N GLY A 467 -13.64 4.33 0.90
CA GLY A 467 -14.03 5.58 1.54
C GLY A 467 -15.51 5.74 1.82
N GLU A 468 -16.39 4.80 1.48
CA GLU A 468 -17.85 4.94 1.50
C GLU A 468 -18.40 5.41 2.86
N TYR A 469 -17.83 4.89 3.95
CA TYR A 469 -18.28 5.16 5.31
C TYR A 469 -17.19 5.82 6.17
N THR A 470 -16.43 6.75 5.56
CA THR A 470 -15.32 7.46 6.21
C THR A 470 -15.47 8.99 6.20
N PRO A 471 -16.51 9.56 6.82
CA PRO A 471 -16.79 11.01 6.73
C PRO A 471 -15.70 11.90 7.36
N ASN A 472 -14.79 11.34 8.15
CA ASN A 472 -13.71 12.06 8.78
C ASN A 472 -12.47 11.17 8.99
N THR A 473 -11.34 11.82 9.24
CA THR A 473 -10.04 11.16 9.48
C THR A 473 -10.06 10.17 10.64
N ALA A 474 -10.83 10.43 11.71
CA ALA A 474 -10.90 9.53 12.84
C ALA A 474 -11.48 8.16 12.44
N ARG A 475 -12.41 8.13 11.48
CA ARG A 475 -12.96 6.90 10.95
C ARG A 475 -11.98 6.13 10.05
N VAL A 476 -11.17 6.82 9.24
CA VAL A 476 -10.07 6.20 8.49
C VAL A 476 -9.08 5.55 9.44
N TYR A 477 -8.68 6.25 10.50
CA TYR A 477 -7.76 5.70 11.50
C TYR A 477 -8.38 4.53 12.28
N TYR A 478 -9.66 4.62 12.62
CA TYR A 478 -10.41 3.51 13.22
C TYR A 478 -10.30 2.23 12.39
N GLN A 479 -10.53 2.35 11.08
CA GLN A 479 -10.51 1.21 10.19
C GLN A 479 -9.07 0.71 9.93
N THR A 480 -8.13 1.62 9.71
CA THR A 480 -6.76 1.27 9.31
C THR A 480 -5.95 0.65 10.46
N PHE A 481 -6.03 1.20 11.66
CA PHE A 481 -5.21 0.79 12.81
C PHE A 481 -6.01 -0.07 13.79
N PRO A 482 -5.48 -1.24 14.23
CA PRO A 482 -4.09 -1.69 14.05
C PRO A 482 -3.84 -2.61 12.85
N ARG A 483 -4.86 -2.96 12.05
CA ARG A 483 -4.79 -3.98 10.98
C ARG A 483 -3.68 -3.74 9.94
N ILE A 484 -3.32 -2.49 9.66
CA ILE A 484 -2.19 -2.16 8.76
C ILE A 484 -0.86 -2.80 9.20
N ALA A 485 -0.62 -3.00 10.50
CA ALA A 485 0.56 -3.71 11.00
C ALA A 485 0.56 -5.21 10.62
N ALA A 486 -0.61 -5.84 10.57
CA ALA A 486 -0.74 -7.24 10.21
C ALA A 486 -0.49 -7.48 8.71
N TYR A 487 -0.92 -6.54 7.85
CA TYR A 487 -0.59 -6.59 6.42
C TYR A 487 0.88 -6.29 6.15
N ALA A 488 1.48 -5.37 6.91
CA ALA A 488 2.91 -5.14 6.87
C ALA A 488 3.71 -6.40 7.25
N GLU A 489 3.29 -7.11 8.30
CA GLU A 489 3.85 -8.42 8.65
C GLU A 489 3.71 -9.42 7.50
N SER A 490 2.51 -9.52 6.90
CA SER A 490 2.24 -10.48 5.82
C SER A 490 3.01 -10.21 4.53
N GLY A 491 3.41 -8.97 4.28
CA GLY A 491 4.25 -8.60 3.13
C GLY A 491 5.75 -8.73 3.38
N TRP A 492 6.17 -8.70 4.64
CA TRP A 492 7.59 -8.67 5.01
C TRP A 492 8.08 -10.02 5.53
N THR A 493 7.31 -10.66 6.40
CA THR A 493 7.68 -11.90 7.08
C THR A 493 7.15 -13.10 6.31
N SER A 494 8.04 -14.06 6.00
CA SER A 494 7.65 -15.28 5.29
C SER A 494 6.64 -16.11 6.10
N ARG A 495 5.76 -16.84 5.40
CA ARG A 495 4.63 -17.56 5.98
C ARG A 495 5.03 -18.46 7.14
N GLU A 496 6.12 -19.20 7.00
CA GLU A 496 6.63 -20.15 7.99
C GLU A 496 7.15 -19.49 9.27
N ASN A 497 7.42 -18.18 9.24
CA ASN A 497 7.93 -17.40 10.37
C ASN A 497 6.86 -16.54 11.06
N LYS A 498 5.62 -16.55 10.55
CA LYS A 498 4.48 -15.85 11.14
C LYS A 498 3.96 -16.62 12.37
N ASP A 499 3.79 -15.89 13.46
CA ASP A 499 3.19 -16.34 14.72
C ASP A 499 2.41 -15.15 15.31
N TYR A 500 1.10 -15.33 15.49
CA TYR A 500 0.21 -14.26 15.93
C TYR A 500 0.49 -13.83 17.37
N GLU A 501 0.83 -14.74 18.27
CA GLU A 501 1.11 -14.42 19.68
C GLU A 501 2.42 -13.62 19.81
N ASP A 502 3.45 -14.03 19.06
CA ASP A 502 4.69 -13.26 18.92
C ASP A 502 4.44 -11.87 18.31
N PHE A 503 3.61 -11.79 17.26
CA PHE A 503 3.22 -10.52 16.66
C PHE A 503 2.57 -9.57 17.69
N ILE A 504 1.59 -10.05 18.46
CA ILE A 504 0.95 -9.25 19.51
C ILE A 504 1.97 -8.82 20.57
N HIS A 505 2.93 -9.68 20.92
CA HIS A 505 4.02 -9.32 21.84
C HIS A 505 4.88 -8.17 21.32
N ARG A 506 5.36 -8.26 20.08
CA ARG A 506 6.20 -7.23 19.44
C ARG A 506 5.43 -5.94 19.15
N PHE A 507 4.13 -6.04 18.88
CA PHE A 507 3.25 -4.91 18.57
C PHE A 507 3.07 -3.93 19.74
N ARG A 508 3.31 -4.34 20.99
CA ARG A 508 3.01 -3.52 22.19
C ARG A 508 3.58 -2.11 22.17
N ASN A 509 4.83 -1.92 21.74
CA ASN A 509 5.43 -0.58 21.68
C ASN A 509 4.77 0.29 20.61
N LEU A 510 4.46 -0.31 19.46
CA LEU A 510 3.79 0.37 18.36
C LEU A 510 2.34 0.72 18.72
N LYS A 511 1.65 -0.18 19.43
CA LYS A 511 0.32 0.05 20.01
C LYS A 511 0.32 1.30 20.89
N THR A 512 1.23 1.40 21.86
CA THR A 512 1.33 2.58 22.74
C THR A 512 1.59 3.85 21.94
N LEU A 513 2.51 3.82 20.97
CA LEU A 513 2.77 4.97 20.10
C LEU A 513 1.52 5.42 19.35
N TRP A 514 0.75 4.49 18.78
CA TRP A 514 -0.47 4.80 18.06
C TRP A 514 -1.60 5.30 18.97
N MET A 515 -1.63 4.86 20.24
CA MET A 515 -2.52 5.44 21.24
C MET A 515 -2.16 6.89 21.55
N ASP A 516 -0.87 7.19 21.75
CA ASP A 516 -0.39 8.55 22.02
C ASP A 516 -0.64 9.50 20.84
N LYS A 517 -0.55 8.99 19.61
CA LYS A 517 -0.92 9.73 18.39
C LYS A 517 -2.43 9.86 18.16
N GLY A 518 -3.24 9.13 18.92
CA GLY A 518 -4.70 9.07 18.72
C GLY A 518 -5.13 8.32 17.45
N PHE A 519 -4.26 7.50 16.86
CA PHE A 519 -4.60 6.60 15.75
C PHE A 519 -5.32 5.34 16.26
N LEU A 520 -4.96 4.89 17.46
CA LEU A 520 -5.62 3.79 18.17
C LEU A 520 -6.29 4.33 19.44
N LYS A 521 -7.58 4.04 19.61
CA LYS A 521 -8.40 4.50 20.75
C LYS A 521 -9.18 3.31 21.32
N ASP A 522 -10.27 2.95 20.64
CA ASP A 522 -11.29 1.99 21.07
C ASP A 522 -11.42 0.79 20.12
N GLN A 523 -10.56 0.69 19.10
CA GLN A 523 -10.53 -0.44 18.19
C GLN A 523 -10.18 -1.75 18.91
N PRO A 524 -10.75 -2.90 18.49
CA PRO A 524 -10.25 -4.22 18.89
C PRO A 524 -8.80 -4.43 18.42
N HIS A 525 -7.93 -4.92 19.31
CA HIS A 525 -6.49 -5.00 19.03
C HIS A 525 -5.76 -6.16 19.73
N GLU A 526 -6.50 -7.04 20.39
CA GLU A 526 -6.03 -8.29 21.02
C GLU A 526 -7.01 -9.41 20.69
#